data_AF-A0A090ZHC1-F1
#
_entry.id   AF-A0A090ZHC1-F1
#
_cell.length_a   1.000
_cell.length_b   1.000
_cell.length_c   1.000
_cell.angle_alpha   90.00
_cell.angle_beta   90.00
_cell.angle_gamma   90.00
#
_symmetry.space_group_name_H-M   'P 1'
#
loop_
_entity.id
_entity.type
_entity.pdbx_description
1 polymer ?
#
loop_
_entity_poly.entity_id
_entity_poly.type
_entity_poly.pdbx_seq_one_letter_code
_entity_poly.pdbx_strand_id
1 'polypeptide(L)'
;MDTTAQAFKYKFQIMLNNPDHLPRQNEPVITKLNFSDYRVHPGSLELYDDQNRKVPFQLIDVVLDGEFIQEASIVYVVSMDKRVASYSLYAGGKPLAEAPEFKGIQKLEPVQVDGFRRLDTGYYILELCSGTADGTSYGKWGIRYFEAKEERKNLIKDYSNAIGGFYGPFFTPKNGLINPPEHTKVEFVVEAEGPIYCRYRMNGQVPDGLDENLKGKKFSVTWEFFYNSPWFRRKYDVDDFSTTVDGIPVVNKITVGDEFESGQGNRVFTSFASYGGTYYREGDLYANILSDGVHRLLADADKLGNDKLKQYKASIGENINEVSWDYFWRLFCIQDGILTAEEIKAHIAEIIPESHKQVHQSERNEQVLFQKQVDVNSAPEQTIFPLSANKTAEINDETGYAMVWYTSEVVSRYQIVQRSDSGWVNWGTNGENEHPELPTGSTIYTAYGKFADWEKQADAMEKNIDSKQGLAQVLNGYIS
;
A
#
# COMPACT_ATOMS: atom_id res chain seq x y z
N MET A 1 -5.12 -46.30 22.41
CA MET A 1 -5.85 -45.56 21.37
C MET A 1 -4.91 -45.51 20.19
N ASP A 2 -5.13 -46.38 19.21
CA ASP A 2 -4.33 -46.54 18.00
C ASP A 2 -4.55 -45.32 17.09
N THR A 3 -3.53 -44.50 16.89
CA THR A 3 -3.51 -43.50 15.83
C THR A 3 -3.06 -44.17 14.54
N THR A 4 -4.01 -44.32 13.61
CA THR A 4 -3.88 -44.78 12.22
C THR A 4 -2.50 -44.51 11.60
N ALA A 5 -1.80 -45.58 11.23
CA ALA A 5 -0.62 -45.56 10.38
C ALA A 5 -1.00 -44.97 9.00
N GLN A 6 -0.84 -43.67 8.85
CA GLN A 6 -1.15 -42.97 7.62
C GLN A 6 0.07 -43.07 6.69
N ALA A 7 -0.01 -43.97 5.72
CA ALA A 7 1.08 -44.18 4.78
C ALA A 7 1.10 -43.06 3.73
N PHE A 8 1.85 -42.00 4.00
CA PHE A 8 2.28 -41.08 2.97
C PHE A 8 2.99 -41.86 1.85
N LYS A 9 2.67 -41.53 0.60
CA LYS A 9 3.27 -42.17 -0.58
C LYS A 9 4.42 -41.36 -1.14
N TYR A 10 4.41 -40.06 -0.92
CA TYR A 10 5.38 -39.14 -1.48
C TYR A 10 5.94 -38.24 -0.38
N LYS A 11 7.22 -37.89 -0.52
CA LYS A 11 7.89 -36.85 0.25
C LYS A 11 8.53 -35.87 -0.72
N PHE A 12 8.17 -34.61 -0.62
CA PHE A 12 8.77 -33.51 -1.36
C PHE A 12 9.63 -32.70 -0.41
N GLN A 13 10.90 -32.54 -0.75
CA GLN A 13 11.76 -31.62 -0.02
C GLN A 13 11.40 -30.18 -0.40
N ILE A 14 11.37 -29.27 0.57
CA ILE A 14 11.25 -27.83 0.33
C ILE A 14 12.47 -27.16 0.94
N MET A 15 13.29 -26.54 0.10
CA MET A 15 14.52 -25.88 0.50
C MET A 15 14.26 -24.40 0.69
N LEU A 16 14.55 -23.90 1.89
CA LEU A 16 14.51 -22.47 2.20
C LEU A 16 15.93 -21.92 2.26
N ASN A 17 16.13 -20.76 1.66
CA ASN A 17 17.35 -19.97 1.76
C ASN A 17 17.00 -18.62 2.38
N ASN A 18 17.72 -18.24 3.44
CA ASN A 18 17.65 -16.92 4.07
C ASN A 18 18.82 -16.08 3.54
N PRO A 19 18.59 -15.19 2.56
CA PRO A 19 19.63 -14.33 2.03
C PRO A 19 20.22 -13.45 3.13
N ASP A 20 21.53 -13.24 3.08
CA ASP A 20 22.29 -12.38 3.99
C ASP A 20 22.16 -12.71 5.48
N HIS A 21 21.60 -13.87 5.84
CA HIS A 21 21.44 -14.32 7.23
C HIS A 21 20.67 -13.27 8.07
N LEU A 22 19.64 -12.66 7.47
CA LEU A 22 18.82 -11.67 8.14
C LEU A 22 17.97 -12.33 9.24
N PRO A 23 17.66 -11.64 10.34
CA PRO A 23 16.72 -12.14 11.35
C PRO A 23 15.33 -12.36 10.73
N ARG A 24 14.78 -13.57 10.81
CA ARG A 24 13.43 -13.90 10.29
C ARG A 24 12.50 -14.25 11.42
N GLN A 25 11.43 -13.47 11.57
CA GLN A 25 10.38 -13.72 12.54
C GLN A 25 9.03 -13.64 11.86
N ASN A 26 8.29 -14.73 11.92
CA ASN A 26 6.97 -14.87 11.31
C ASN A 26 6.93 -14.35 9.87
N GLU A 27 7.96 -14.69 9.08
CA GLU A 27 8.03 -14.30 7.69
C GLU A 27 7.16 -15.26 6.86
N PRO A 28 6.21 -14.75 6.08
CA PRO A 28 5.43 -15.57 5.17
C PRO A 28 6.28 -16.05 4.01
N VAL A 29 6.12 -17.32 3.67
CA VAL A 29 6.80 -17.99 2.56
C VAL A 29 5.75 -18.60 1.65
N ILE A 30 5.85 -18.30 0.36
CA ILE A 30 5.02 -18.91 -0.69
C ILE A 30 5.92 -19.84 -1.51
N THR A 31 5.58 -21.12 -1.55
CA THR A 31 6.33 -22.12 -2.33
C THR A 31 5.46 -22.66 -3.44
N LYS A 32 5.89 -22.47 -4.69
CA LYS A 32 5.28 -23.10 -5.86
C LYS A 32 5.71 -24.56 -5.94
N LEU A 33 4.75 -25.45 -6.16
CA LEU A 33 4.93 -26.90 -6.18
C LEU A 33 4.36 -27.46 -7.48
N ASN A 34 5.12 -28.36 -8.09
CA ASN A 34 4.69 -29.16 -9.21
C ASN A 34 4.49 -30.62 -8.77
N PHE A 35 3.37 -31.19 -9.16
CA PHE A 35 2.95 -32.55 -8.83
C PHE A 35 2.57 -33.36 -10.08
N SER A 36 2.92 -32.91 -11.29
CA SER A 36 2.42 -33.51 -12.54
C SER A 36 2.73 -35.01 -12.68
N ASP A 37 3.83 -35.48 -12.08
CA ASP A 37 4.24 -36.88 -12.09
C ASP A 37 3.69 -37.70 -10.91
N TYR A 38 2.83 -37.11 -10.07
CA TYR A 38 2.40 -37.67 -8.79
C TYR A 38 0.88 -37.59 -8.59
N ARG A 39 0.28 -38.67 -8.11
CA ARG A 39 -1.16 -38.68 -7.75
C ARG A 39 -1.34 -38.16 -6.33
N VAL A 40 -1.28 -36.84 -6.17
CA VAL A 40 -1.40 -36.14 -4.90
C VAL A 40 -2.80 -35.54 -4.74
N HIS A 41 -3.54 -35.99 -3.73
CA HIS A 41 -4.84 -35.42 -3.39
C HIS A 41 -4.64 -34.15 -2.52
N PRO A 42 -5.40 -33.06 -2.72
CA PRO A 42 -5.19 -31.81 -1.97
C PRO A 42 -5.33 -31.95 -0.46
N GLY A 43 -6.28 -32.76 0.00
CA GLY A 43 -6.46 -33.06 1.43
C GLY A 43 -5.44 -34.04 2.03
N SER A 44 -4.40 -34.46 1.29
CA SER A 44 -3.42 -35.47 1.74
C SER A 44 -2.11 -34.89 2.30
N LEU A 45 -1.97 -33.56 2.24
CA LEU A 45 -0.71 -32.86 2.42
C LEU A 45 -0.42 -32.55 3.89
N GLU A 46 0.80 -32.82 4.35
CA GLU A 46 1.32 -32.36 5.64
C GLU A 46 2.72 -31.79 5.50
N LEU A 47 2.94 -30.58 6.04
CA LEU A 47 4.23 -29.91 6.04
C LEU A 47 4.92 -30.08 7.40
N TYR A 48 6.20 -30.41 7.37
CA TYR A 48 7.06 -30.51 8.54
C TYR A 48 8.31 -29.67 8.36
N ASP A 49 8.75 -29.00 9.42
CA ASP A 49 10.03 -28.30 9.45
C ASP A 49 11.22 -29.26 9.57
N ASP A 50 12.43 -28.71 9.60
CA ASP A 50 13.66 -29.49 9.74
C ASP A 50 13.86 -30.09 11.13
N GLN A 51 13.04 -29.70 12.10
CA GLN A 51 12.96 -30.29 13.44
C GLN A 51 11.83 -31.32 13.53
N ASN A 52 11.24 -31.70 12.40
CA ASN A 52 10.13 -32.65 12.29
C ASN A 52 8.88 -32.22 13.09
N ARG A 53 8.67 -30.91 13.26
CA ARG A 53 7.45 -30.34 13.83
C ARG A 53 6.48 -30.03 12.70
N LYS A 54 5.20 -30.35 12.91
CA LYS A 54 4.14 -30.06 11.95
C LYS A 54 3.95 -28.55 11.81
N VAL A 55 3.88 -28.07 10.57
CA VAL A 55 3.76 -26.65 10.22
C VAL A 55 2.42 -26.44 9.52
N PRO A 56 1.54 -25.56 10.05
CA PRO A 56 0.34 -25.14 9.34
C PRO A 56 0.70 -24.48 8.01
N PHE A 57 0.00 -24.86 6.95
CA PHE A 57 0.11 -24.22 5.65
C PHE A 57 -1.28 -24.08 5.01
N GLN A 58 -1.37 -23.21 4.02
CA GLN A 58 -2.57 -22.99 3.22
C GLN A 58 -2.24 -23.24 1.76
N LEU A 59 -3.05 -24.06 1.10
CA LEU A 59 -2.93 -24.34 -0.33
C LEU A 59 -3.66 -23.24 -1.13
N ILE A 60 -3.01 -22.67 -2.13
CA ILE A 60 -3.56 -21.65 -3.04
C ILE A 60 -3.16 -21.95 -4.48
N ASP A 61 -3.76 -21.24 -5.45
CA ASP A 61 -3.41 -21.32 -6.87
C ASP A 61 -3.42 -22.76 -7.41
N VAL A 62 -4.41 -23.55 -7.00
CA VAL A 62 -4.48 -24.99 -7.26
C VAL A 62 -4.98 -25.26 -8.68
N VAL A 63 -4.18 -25.99 -9.44
CA VAL A 63 -4.55 -26.57 -10.73
C VAL A 63 -4.75 -28.07 -10.55
N LEU A 64 -5.91 -28.58 -10.95
CA LEU A 64 -6.29 -29.99 -10.78
C LEU A 64 -6.37 -30.71 -12.14
N ASP A 65 -6.03 -32.00 -12.13
CA ASP A 65 -6.44 -32.99 -13.13
C ASP A 65 -7.29 -34.06 -12.44
N GLY A 66 -8.60 -33.99 -12.66
CA GLY A 66 -9.58 -34.74 -11.87
C GLY A 66 -9.53 -34.34 -10.39
N GLU A 67 -9.18 -35.30 -9.52
CA GLU A 67 -9.07 -35.12 -8.07
C GLU A 67 -7.62 -34.88 -7.59
N PHE A 68 -6.65 -34.86 -8.50
CA PHE A 68 -5.22 -34.74 -8.17
C PHE A 68 -4.67 -33.37 -8.54
N ILE A 69 -3.77 -32.87 -7.70
CA ILE A 69 -3.05 -31.62 -7.96
C ILE A 69 -2.03 -31.84 -9.09
N GLN A 70 -2.03 -30.92 -10.06
CA GLN A 70 -0.95 -30.78 -11.05
C GLN A 70 0.05 -29.72 -10.59
N GLU A 71 -0.45 -28.57 -10.17
CA GLU A 71 0.34 -27.45 -9.66
C GLU A 71 -0.42 -26.79 -8.51
N ALA A 72 0.31 -26.29 -7.52
CA ALA A 72 -0.26 -25.45 -6.47
C ALA A 72 0.84 -24.61 -5.83
N SER A 73 0.45 -23.59 -5.06
CA SER A 73 1.36 -22.97 -4.09
C SER A 73 0.91 -23.30 -2.68
N ILE A 74 1.87 -23.44 -1.77
CA ILE A 74 1.59 -23.45 -0.33
C ILE A 74 2.11 -22.17 0.31
N VAL A 75 1.33 -21.61 1.23
CA VAL A 75 1.70 -20.47 2.07
C VAL A 75 1.83 -20.92 3.51
N TYR A 76 2.94 -20.58 4.15
CA TYR A 76 3.21 -20.89 5.55
C TYR A 76 4.10 -19.79 6.15
N VAL A 77 4.24 -19.80 7.47
CA VAL A 77 4.97 -18.76 8.21
C VAL A 77 6.23 -19.37 8.82
N VAL A 78 7.36 -18.69 8.68
CA VAL A 78 8.68 -19.18 9.07
C VAL A 78 9.35 -18.21 10.04
N SER A 79 9.91 -18.77 11.11
CA SER A 79 10.91 -18.10 11.94
C SER A 79 12.19 -18.91 11.87
N MET A 80 13.27 -18.29 11.40
CA MET A 80 14.56 -18.96 11.24
C MET A 80 15.73 -17.98 11.39
N ASP A 81 16.79 -18.45 12.02
CA ASP A 81 18.05 -17.75 12.15
C ASP A 81 19.08 -18.28 11.13
N LYS A 82 19.14 -19.59 10.91
CA LYS A 82 20.04 -20.23 9.94
C LYS A 82 19.90 -19.73 8.48
N ARG A 83 20.98 -19.94 7.71
CA ARG A 83 21.05 -19.62 6.28
C ARG A 83 20.19 -20.53 5.39
N VAL A 84 20.08 -21.81 5.73
CA VAL A 84 19.34 -22.81 4.93
C VAL A 84 18.50 -23.68 5.85
N ALA A 85 17.26 -23.97 5.45
CA ALA A 85 16.39 -24.93 6.10
C ALA A 85 15.81 -25.92 5.08
N SER A 86 15.53 -27.15 5.52
CA SER A 86 14.90 -28.17 4.68
C SER A 86 13.61 -28.64 5.33
N TYR A 87 12.49 -28.30 4.72
CA TYR A 87 11.16 -28.74 5.12
C TYR A 87 10.79 -30.01 4.34
N SER A 88 9.89 -30.81 4.89
CA SER A 88 9.36 -32.03 4.28
C SER A 88 7.86 -31.89 4.09
N LEU A 89 7.39 -31.90 2.85
CA LEU A 89 5.98 -31.99 2.52
C LEU A 89 5.64 -33.45 2.19
N TYR A 90 4.85 -34.08 3.04
CA TYR A 90 4.36 -35.43 2.83
C TYR A 90 3.00 -35.41 2.13
N ALA A 91 2.76 -36.38 1.25
CA ALA A 91 1.56 -36.43 0.43
C ALA A 91 1.10 -37.86 0.13
N GLY A 92 -0.16 -38.01 -0.28
CA GLY A 92 -0.76 -39.28 -0.66
C GLY A 92 -1.88 -39.15 -1.68
N GLY A 93 -2.45 -40.28 -2.08
CA GLY A 93 -3.56 -40.31 -3.05
C GLY A 93 -4.95 -40.17 -2.43
N LYS A 94 -5.05 -39.98 -1.11
CA LYS A 94 -6.32 -39.90 -0.37
C LYS A 94 -6.23 -38.82 0.71
N PRO A 95 -7.33 -38.14 1.04
CA PRO A 95 -7.36 -37.14 2.10
C PRO A 95 -7.03 -37.73 3.48
N LEU A 96 -6.53 -36.88 4.38
CA LEU A 96 -6.23 -37.25 5.75
C LEU A 96 -7.52 -37.41 6.56
N ALA A 97 -7.53 -38.29 7.58
CA ALA A 97 -8.72 -38.60 8.37
C ALA A 97 -9.22 -37.42 9.20
N GLU A 98 -8.32 -36.58 9.73
CA GLU A 98 -8.64 -35.32 10.41
C GLU A 98 -7.46 -34.35 10.27
N ALA A 99 -7.74 -33.11 9.87
CA ALA A 99 -6.78 -32.02 9.94
C ALA A 99 -7.12 -31.14 11.16
N PRO A 100 -6.19 -30.91 12.11
CA PRO A 100 -6.45 -30.00 13.22
C PRO A 100 -6.75 -28.60 12.69
N GLU A 101 -7.78 -27.97 13.24
CA GLU A 101 -8.21 -26.63 12.87
C GLU A 101 -7.17 -25.59 13.34
N PHE A 102 -6.62 -24.83 12.39
CA PHE A 102 -5.73 -23.70 12.68
C PHE A 102 -6.54 -22.41 12.58
N LYS A 103 -6.76 -21.73 13.72
CA LYS A 103 -7.65 -20.55 13.79
C LYS A 103 -7.19 -19.36 12.94
N GLY A 104 -5.88 -19.12 12.87
CA GLY A 104 -5.27 -18.18 11.93
C GLY A 104 -5.84 -16.76 11.90
N ILE A 105 -5.78 -16.13 10.72
CA ILE A 105 -6.43 -14.85 10.39
C ILE A 105 -7.93 -14.98 10.62
N GLN A 106 -8.51 -14.04 11.37
CA GLN A 106 -9.95 -13.99 11.65
C GLN A 106 -10.61 -12.88 10.85
N LYS A 107 -11.78 -13.20 10.28
CA LYS A 107 -12.67 -12.19 9.71
C LYS A 107 -13.51 -11.59 10.83
N LEU A 108 -13.45 -10.28 10.93
CA LEU A 108 -14.29 -9.48 11.81
C LEU A 108 -15.41 -8.87 10.98
N GLU A 109 -16.47 -8.43 11.65
CA GLU A 109 -17.49 -7.64 10.96
C GLU A 109 -16.95 -6.25 10.59
N PRO A 110 -17.11 -5.84 9.33
CA PRO A 110 -16.80 -4.47 8.91
C PRO A 110 -17.60 -3.43 9.71
N VAL A 111 -16.98 -2.27 9.96
CA VAL A 111 -17.59 -1.16 10.69
C VAL A 111 -18.08 -0.08 9.72
N GLN A 112 -17.30 0.20 8.68
CA GLN A 112 -17.66 1.19 7.68
C GLN A 112 -18.74 0.66 6.74
N VAL A 113 -19.61 1.57 6.28
CA VAL A 113 -20.73 1.23 5.37
C VAL A 113 -20.22 0.69 4.03
N ASP A 114 -19.04 1.14 3.58
CA ASP A 114 -18.34 0.68 2.39
C ASP A 114 -17.26 -0.37 2.69
N GLY A 115 -17.22 -0.89 3.93
CA GLY A 115 -16.27 -1.90 4.39
C GLY A 115 -16.44 -3.22 3.65
N PHE A 116 -15.36 -3.69 3.02
CA PHE A 116 -15.31 -4.97 2.30
C PHE A 116 -14.87 -6.11 3.21
N ARG A 117 -13.70 -5.94 3.87
CA ARG A 117 -13.11 -6.95 4.75
C ARG A 117 -12.43 -6.29 5.93
N ARG A 118 -12.82 -6.72 7.12
CA ARG A 118 -12.10 -6.43 8.36
C ARG A 118 -11.39 -7.68 8.85
N LEU A 119 -10.09 -7.59 9.07
CA LEU A 119 -9.24 -8.72 9.39
C LEU A 119 -8.49 -8.49 10.70
N ASP A 120 -8.51 -9.49 11.57
CA ASP A 120 -7.49 -9.69 12.60
C ASP A 120 -6.47 -10.69 12.06
N THR A 121 -5.31 -10.18 11.65
CA THR A 121 -4.23 -11.02 11.10
C THR A 121 -3.44 -11.74 12.19
N GLY A 122 -3.70 -11.48 13.47
CA GLY A 122 -2.87 -11.88 14.60
C GLY A 122 -1.85 -10.81 15.00
N TYR A 123 -1.35 -10.02 14.03
CA TYR A 123 -0.42 -8.91 14.26
C TYR A 123 -1.12 -7.55 14.11
N TYR A 124 -1.89 -7.38 13.03
CA TYR A 124 -2.70 -6.19 12.73
C TYR A 124 -4.20 -6.44 12.85
N ILE A 125 -4.94 -5.40 13.20
CA ILE A 125 -6.36 -5.25 12.88
C ILE A 125 -6.48 -4.21 11.78
N LEU A 126 -7.15 -4.54 10.68
CA LEU A 126 -7.33 -3.62 9.56
C LEU A 126 -8.70 -3.77 8.89
N GLU A 127 -9.16 -2.71 8.22
CA GLU A 127 -10.39 -2.72 7.43
C GLU A 127 -10.14 -2.16 6.02
N LEU A 128 -10.37 -3.00 5.01
CA LEU A 128 -10.39 -2.63 3.61
C LEU A 128 -11.78 -2.12 3.22
N CYS A 129 -11.82 -0.98 2.56
CA CYS A 129 -13.05 -0.31 2.14
C CYS A 129 -13.06 -0.03 0.63
N SER A 130 -14.28 -0.02 0.08
CA SER A 130 -14.53 0.12 -1.37
C SER A 130 -14.64 1.58 -1.84
N GLY A 131 -14.66 2.53 -0.91
CA GLY A 131 -14.96 3.92 -1.21
C GLY A 131 -16.46 4.14 -1.45
N THR A 132 -16.88 5.39 -1.27
CA THR A 132 -18.28 5.81 -1.45
C THR A 132 -18.52 6.51 -2.80
N ALA A 133 -17.46 6.87 -3.52
CA ALA A 133 -17.50 7.64 -4.76
C ALA A 133 -18.12 9.05 -4.61
N ASP A 134 -18.11 9.63 -3.41
CA ASP A 134 -18.74 10.93 -3.12
C ASP A 134 -17.82 12.15 -3.37
N GLY A 135 -16.57 11.93 -3.75
CA GLY A 135 -15.60 12.99 -4.02
C GLY A 135 -15.09 13.72 -2.77
N THR A 136 -15.43 13.24 -1.57
CA THR A 136 -14.97 13.81 -0.30
C THR A 136 -13.81 12.98 0.27
N SER A 137 -13.12 13.51 1.29
CA SER A 137 -12.08 12.76 2.02
C SER A 137 -12.59 11.43 2.59
N TYR A 138 -13.88 11.32 2.91
CA TYR A 138 -14.49 10.07 3.38
C TYR A 138 -14.83 9.09 2.25
N GLY A 139 -14.65 9.47 0.99
CA GLY A 139 -14.86 8.63 -0.18
C GLY A 139 -13.66 7.79 -0.58
N LYS A 140 -12.53 7.93 0.12
CA LYS A 140 -11.30 7.15 -0.09
C LYS A 140 -11.55 5.65 0.07
N TRP A 141 -10.76 4.87 -0.64
CA TRP A 141 -10.77 3.40 -0.64
C TRP A 141 -9.38 2.87 -0.26
N GLY A 142 -9.28 1.57 0.01
CA GLY A 142 -8.04 0.96 0.55
C GLY A 142 -8.19 0.64 2.03
N ILE A 143 -7.10 0.66 2.80
CA ILE A 143 -7.18 0.39 4.24
C ILE A 143 -7.57 1.69 4.97
N ARG A 144 -8.77 1.74 5.55
CA ARG A 144 -9.29 2.91 6.29
C ARG A 144 -9.27 2.76 7.81
N TYR A 145 -8.90 1.57 8.28
CA TYR A 145 -8.57 1.30 9.69
C TYR A 145 -7.30 0.49 9.72
N PHE A 146 -6.33 0.88 10.54
CA PHE A 146 -5.10 0.15 10.68
C PHE A 146 -4.54 0.28 12.09
N GLU A 147 -4.29 -0.85 12.74
CA GLU A 147 -3.80 -0.92 14.12
C GLU A 147 -2.83 -2.10 14.26
N ALA A 148 -1.66 -1.86 14.86
CA ALA A 148 -0.88 -2.94 15.46
C ALA A 148 -1.51 -3.36 16.78
N LYS A 149 -1.80 -4.65 16.96
CA LYS A 149 -2.52 -5.17 18.14
C LYS A 149 -1.79 -4.94 19.45
N GLU A 150 -0.46 -4.88 19.41
CA GLU A 150 0.35 -4.59 20.60
C GLU A 150 0.24 -3.11 21.01
N GLU A 151 0.16 -2.20 20.05
CA GLU A 151 0.04 -0.75 20.31
C GLU A 151 -1.39 -0.35 20.72
N ARG A 152 -2.40 -1.01 20.12
CA ARG A 152 -3.83 -0.69 20.32
C ARG A 152 -4.21 0.73 19.93
N LYS A 153 -3.53 1.25 18.91
CA LYS A 153 -3.76 2.57 18.35
C LYS A 153 -4.18 2.44 16.90
N ASN A 154 -5.37 2.95 16.58
CA ASN A 154 -5.78 3.15 15.20
C ASN A 154 -4.98 4.32 14.61
N LEU A 155 -4.25 4.09 13.52
CA LEU A 155 -3.46 5.11 12.84
C LEU A 155 -4.30 6.01 11.92
N ILE A 156 -5.58 5.67 11.72
CA ILE A 156 -6.52 6.41 10.88
C ILE A 156 -7.78 6.71 11.71
N LYS A 157 -7.63 7.62 12.68
CA LYS A 157 -8.58 7.84 13.78
C LYS A 157 -10.06 7.86 13.37
N ASP A 158 -10.38 8.65 12.33
CA ASP A 158 -11.75 8.92 11.90
C ASP A 158 -12.09 8.28 10.54
N TYR A 159 -11.27 7.33 10.07
CA TYR A 159 -11.44 6.66 8.77
C TYR A 159 -11.45 7.63 7.57
N SER A 160 -11.05 8.90 7.75
CA SER A 160 -11.08 9.97 6.75
C SER A 160 -9.91 9.93 5.76
N ASN A 161 -8.97 9.01 5.96
CA ASN A 161 -7.80 8.79 5.12
C ASN A 161 -7.64 7.30 4.84
N ALA A 162 -6.69 6.95 3.97
CA ALA A 162 -6.44 5.56 3.62
C ALA A 162 -4.96 5.27 3.39
N ILE A 163 -4.58 4.02 3.69
CA ILE A 163 -3.32 3.44 3.20
C ILE A 163 -3.59 2.80 1.84
N GLY A 164 -2.67 3.04 0.91
CA GLY A 164 -2.68 2.53 -0.44
C GLY A 164 -3.63 3.26 -1.39
N GLY A 165 -4.01 4.50 -1.04
CA GLY A 165 -4.71 5.39 -1.96
C GLY A 165 -3.92 5.54 -3.26
N PHE A 166 -4.62 5.45 -4.38
CA PHE A 166 -4.05 5.62 -5.70
C PHE A 166 -4.42 7.00 -6.22
N TYR A 167 -3.38 7.75 -6.56
CA TYR A 167 -3.45 9.13 -6.97
C TYR A 167 -2.61 9.33 -8.25
N GLY A 168 -2.50 8.34 -9.14
CA GLY A 168 -1.70 8.50 -10.37
C GLY A 168 -2.42 9.07 -11.59
N PRO A 169 -2.04 10.24 -12.17
CA PRO A 169 -1.14 11.31 -11.70
C PRO A 169 -1.89 12.58 -11.20
N PHE A 170 -2.10 12.73 -9.88
CA PHE A 170 -3.27 13.47 -9.34
C PHE A 170 -3.07 14.50 -8.22
N PHE A 171 -2.06 15.36 -8.22
CA PHE A 171 -2.13 16.53 -7.31
C PHE A 171 -1.52 17.80 -7.91
N THR A 172 -1.33 17.81 -9.22
CA THR A 172 -0.48 18.80 -9.90
C THR A 172 -1.21 20.15 -10.07
N PRO A 173 -0.53 21.22 -10.51
CA PRO A 173 -1.15 22.49 -10.95
C PRO A 173 -2.32 22.36 -11.94
N LYS A 174 -2.57 21.13 -12.42
CA LYS A 174 -3.58 20.69 -13.38
C LYS A 174 -4.75 19.95 -12.72
N ASN A 175 -5.27 20.42 -11.59
CA ASN A 175 -6.34 19.80 -10.78
C ASN A 175 -7.69 19.49 -11.49
N GLY A 176 -7.80 19.65 -12.82
CA GLY A 176 -8.92 19.15 -13.61
C GLY A 176 -8.55 18.33 -14.85
N LEU A 177 -7.27 18.04 -15.08
CA LEU A 177 -6.89 17.04 -16.08
C LEU A 177 -7.44 15.65 -15.74
N ILE A 178 -7.71 15.40 -14.46
CA ILE A 178 -8.28 14.15 -14.00
C ILE A 178 -9.05 14.43 -12.70
N ASN A 179 -10.14 13.71 -12.44
CA ASN A 179 -10.96 13.95 -11.24
C ASN A 179 -10.48 13.12 -10.03
N PRO A 180 -10.63 13.63 -8.79
CA PRO A 180 -10.17 12.95 -7.59
C PRO A 180 -10.57 11.46 -7.52
N PRO A 181 -9.66 10.54 -7.15
CA PRO A 181 -9.95 9.10 -7.05
C PRO A 181 -11.08 8.75 -6.08
N GLU A 182 -11.44 9.68 -5.18
CA GLU A 182 -12.60 9.65 -4.29
C GLU A 182 -13.94 9.65 -5.04
N HIS A 183 -13.95 9.87 -6.37
CA HIS A 183 -15.10 9.67 -7.25
C HIS A 183 -15.19 8.24 -7.82
N THR A 184 -14.23 7.37 -7.52
CA THR A 184 -14.27 5.97 -7.92
C THR A 184 -14.70 5.09 -6.76
N LYS A 185 -15.64 4.19 -7.03
CA LYS A 185 -15.92 3.03 -6.19
C LYS A 185 -15.16 1.83 -6.75
N VAL A 186 -14.36 1.19 -5.91
CA VAL A 186 -13.60 0.00 -6.31
C VAL A 186 -14.38 -1.29 -6.04
N GLU A 187 -14.08 -2.33 -6.80
CA GLU A 187 -14.62 -3.68 -6.62
C GLU A 187 -13.53 -4.63 -6.14
N PHE A 188 -13.80 -5.39 -5.07
CA PHE A 188 -12.89 -6.41 -4.58
C PHE A 188 -13.26 -7.80 -5.07
N VAL A 189 -12.26 -8.51 -5.59
CA VAL A 189 -12.29 -9.93 -5.90
C VAL A 189 -11.49 -10.68 -4.85
N VAL A 190 -12.10 -11.68 -4.22
CA VAL A 190 -11.40 -12.61 -3.31
C VAL A 190 -10.66 -13.64 -4.16
N GLU A 191 -9.33 -13.59 -4.16
CA GLU A 191 -8.50 -14.57 -4.90
C GLU A 191 -8.01 -15.71 -4.01
N ALA A 192 -7.70 -15.42 -2.75
CA ALA A 192 -7.43 -16.42 -1.72
C ALA A 192 -7.90 -15.89 -0.36
N GLU A 193 -8.53 -16.72 0.45
CA GLU A 193 -8.95 -16.35 1.80
C GLU A 193 -8.86 -17.58 2.71
N GLY A 194 -8.00 -17.50 3.72
CA GLY A 194 -7.80 -18.61 4.65
C GLY A 194 -7.00 -18.19 5.89
N PRO A 195 -6.72 -19.14 6.78
CA PRO A 195 -6.21 -18.83 8.11
C PRO A 195 -4.74 -18.38 8.12
N ILE A 196 -3.98 -18.54 7.02
CA ILE A 196 -2.58 -18.11 6.95
C ILE A 196 -2.41 -16.93 5.99
N TYR A 197 -3.25 -16.86 4.97
CA TYR A 197 -3.07 -15.93 3.87
C TYR A 197 -4.39 -15.47 3.27
N CYS A 198 -4.47 -14.17 3.01
CA CYS A 198 -5.55 -13.54 2.29
C CYS A 198 -4.96 -12.76 1.10
N ARG A 199 -5.48 -12.98 -0.10
CA ARG A 199 -5.21 -12.20 -1.31
C ARG A 199 -6.50 -11.65 -1.88
N TYR A 200 -6.57 -10.33 -2.01
CA TYR A 200 -7.70 -9.63 -2.60
C TYR A 200 -7.22 -8.76 -3.75
N ARG A 201 -7.89 -8.84 -4.89
CA ARG A 201 -7.65 -7.93 -6.00
C ARG A 201 -8.74 -6.88 -6.05
N MET A 202 -8.35 -5.65 -5.79
CA MET A 202 -9.19 -4.47 -5.90
C MET A 202 -9.10 -3.93 -7.33
N ASN A 203 -10.22 -3.67 -7.99
CA ASN A 203 -10.27 -3.15 -9.35
C ASN A 203 -11.02 -1.82 -9.37
N GLY A 204 -10.53 -0.88 -10.18
CA GLY A 204 -11.18 0.41 -10.36
C GLY A 204 -10.89 1.00 -11.72
N GLN A 205 -11.53 2.14 -11.97
CA GLN A 205 -11.31 2.97 -13.15
C GLN A 205 -10.83 4.34 -12.68
N VAL A 206 -9.87 4.90 -13.39
CA VAL A 206 -9.42 6.29 -13.20
C VAL A 206 -10.61 7.20 -13.57
N PRO A 207 -11.06 8.09 -12.67
CA PRO A 207 -12.12 9.05 -13.00
C PRO A 207 -11.72 9.95 -14.18
N ASP A 208 -12.58 10.07 -15.20
CA ASP A 208 -12.27 10.85 -16.38
C ASP A 208 -12.24 12.37 -16.08
N GLY A 209 -11.10 13.02 -16.29
CA GLY A 209 -10.99 14.49 -16.35
C GLY A 209 -10.68 15.02 -17.75
N LEU A 210 -9.96 16.14 -17.83
CA LEU A 210 -9.69 16.85 -19.09
C LEU A 210 -8.55 16.22 -19.92
N ASP A 211 -7.74 15.33 -19.35
CA ASP A 211 -6.66 14.65 -20.04
C ASP A 211 -7.17 13.40 -20.77
N GLU A 212 -7.29 13.53 -22.08
CA GLU A 212 -7.73 12.44 -22.96
C GLU A 212 -6.85 11.20 -22.86
N ASN A 213 -5.57 11.33 -22.49
CA ASN A 213 -4.66 10.17 -22.41
C ASN A 213 -4.98 9.25 -21.23
N LEU A 214 -5.73 9.73 -20.26
CA LEU A 214 -6.01 9.05 -18.99
C LEU A 214 -7.46 8.59 -18.87
N LYS A 215 -8.31 8.96 -19.84
CA LYS A 215 -9.70 8.53 -19.86
C LYS A 215 -9.85 7.03 -20.05
N GLY A 216 -10.81 6.45 -19.36
CA GLY A 216 -11.15 5.03 -19.48
C GLY A 216 -10.09 4.06 -18.93
N LYS A 217 -9.00 4.56 -18.35
CA LYS A 217 -7.91 3.73 -17.83
C LYS A 217 -8.37 2.96 -16.61
N LYS A 218 -8.04 1.67 -16.57
CA LYS A 218 -8.33 0.80 -15.45
C LYS A 218 -7.09 0.60 -14.60
N PHE A 219 -7.32 0.31 -13.34
CA PHE A 219 -6.27 -0.10 -12.42
C PHE A 219 -6.72 -1.29 -11.59
N SER A 220 -5.74 -2.01 -11.07
CA SER A 220 -5.95 -3.00 -10.03
C SER A 220 -4.88 -2.90 -8.95
N VAL A 221 -5.26 -3.20 -7.72
CA VAL A 221 -4.35 -3.33 -6.58
C VAL A 221 -4.53 -4.71 -5.98
N THR A 222 -3.47 -5.51 -6.02
CA THR A 222 -3.44 -6.82 -5.35
C THR A 222 -2.94 -6.63 -3.94
N TRP A 223 -3.78 -6.90 -2.94
CA TRP A 223 -3.47 -6.84 -1.52
C TRP A 223 -3.21 -8.24 -0.96
N GLU A 224 -2.13 -8.40 -0.19
CA GLU A 224 -1.75 -9.65 0.43
C GLU A 224 -1.48 -9.47 1.93
N PHE A 225 -2.22 -10.22 2.74
CA PHE A 225 -2.10 -10.24 4.20
C PHE A 225 -1.72 -11.63 4.70
N PHE A 226 -0.91 -11.66 5.76
CA PHE A 226 -0.31 -12.88 6.27
C PHE A 226 -0.53 -13.02 7.76
N TYR A 227 -0.73 -14.25 8.23
CA TYR A 227 -0.93 -14.53 9.64
C TYR A 227 0.30 -14.18 10.47
N ASN A 228 0.08 -13.35 11.50
CA ASN A 228 1.03 -12.95 12.52
C ASN A 228 2.36 -12.37 11.97
N SER A 229 2.33 -11.82 10.76
CA SER A 229 3.49 -11.22 10.12
C SER A 229 3.53 -9.71 10.40
N PRO A 230 4.72 -9.12 10.60
CA PRO A 230 4.87 -7.69 10.81
C PRO A 230 4.84 -6.89 9.50
N TRP A 231 4.39 -7.50 8.39
CA TRP A 231 4.22 -6.78 7.14
C TRP A 231 3.10 -7.38 6.28
N PHE A 232 2.57 -6.54 5.41
CA PHE A 232 1.68 -6.90 4.30
C PHE A 232 2.26 -6.29 3.02
N ARG A 233 1.74 -6.68 1.85
CA ARG A 233 2.20 -6.08 0.59
C ARG A 233 1.05 -5.82 -0.37
N ARG A 234 1.30 -4.89 -1.28
CA ARG A 234 0.36 -4.50 -2.33
C ARG A 234 1.08 -4.27 -3.66
N LYS A 235 0.44 -4.63 -4.77
CA LYS A 235 0.97 -4.42 -6.13
C LYS A 235 -0.02 -3.62 -6.96
N TYR A 236 0.45 -2.58 -7.64
CA TYR A 236 -0.38 -1.70 -8.48
C TYR A 236 -0.16 -2.02 -9.94
N ASP A 237 -1.22 -2.36 -10.66
CA ASP A 237 -1.21 -2.53 -12.12
C ASP A 237 -2.19 -1.53 -12.73
N VAL A 238 -1.77 -0.77 -13.74
CA VAL A 238 -2.58 0.27 -14.41
C VAL A 238 -2.43 0.09 -15.91
N ASP A 239 -3.50 0.30 -16.67
CA ASP A 239 -3.44 0.33 -18.13
C ASP A 239 -2.36 1.31 -18.61
N ASP A 240 -1.60 0.93 -19.64
CA ASP A 240 -0.53 1.79 -20.19
C ASP A 240 -1.03 3.19 -20.53
N PHE A 241 -0.26 4.20 -20.14
CA PHE A 241 -0.55 5.60 -20.42
C PHE A 241 0.72 6.45 -20.57
N SER A 242 0.57 7.57 -21.28
CA SER A 242 1.57 8.62 -21.33
C SER A 242 0.87 9.98 -21.28
N THR A 243 1.38 10.87 -20.45
CA THR A 243 0.85 12.23 -20.27
C THR A 243 2.00 13.20 -19.99
N THR A 244 1.69 14.43 -19.61
CA THR A 244 2.61 15.47 -19.19
C THR A 244 2.14 16.09 -17.89
N VAL A 245 2.99 16.04 -16.87
CA VAL A 245 2.78 16.69 -15.57
C VAL A 245 3.83 17.77 -15.42
N ASP A 246 3.42 19.00 -15.09
CA ASP A 246 4.35 20.14 -14.92
C ASP A 246 5.29 20.38 -16.12
N GLY A 247 4.78 20.17 -17.33
CA GLY A 247 5.57 20.28 -18.57
C GLY A 247 6.55 19.13 -18.81
N ILE A 248 6.60 18.15 -17.90
CA ILE A 248 7.50 16.99 -17.95
C ILE A 248 6.70 15.74 -18.40
N PRO A 249 7.19 14.98 -19.40
CA PRO A 249 6.55 13.73 -19.80
C PRO A 249 6.50 12.71 -18.65
N VAL A 250 5.35 12.05 -18.52
CA VAL A 250 5.13 10.94 -17.59
C VAL A 250 4.68 9.74 -18.40
N VAL A 251 5.32 8.58 -18.19
CA VAL A 251 4.95 7.31 -18.82
C VAL A 251 4.86 6.27 -17.72
N ASN A 252 3.69 5.66 -17.56
CA ASN A 252 3.48 4.54 -16.63
C ASN A 252 4.07 4.76 -15.22
N LYS A 253 3.96 5.99 -14.70
CA LYS A 253 4.32 6.35 -13.33
C LYS A 253 3.11 6.93 -12.61
N ILE A 254 2.88 6.46 -11.40
CA ILE A 254 1.72 6.76 -10.57
C ILE A 254 2.17 7.37 -9.24
N THR A 255 1.22 7.99 -8.55
CA THR A 255 1.38 8.38 -7.15
C THR A 255 0.55 7.43 -6.31
N VAL A 256 1.17 6.89 -5.28
CA VAL A 256 0.54 6.14 -4.19
C VAL A 256 0.83 6.92 -2.91
N GLY A 257 -0.22 7.13 -2.11
CA GLY A 257 -0.16 7.79 -0.82
C GLY A 257 -0.62 6.85 0.29
N ASP A 258 0.18 6.78 1.35
CA ASP A 258 -0.24 6.22 2.64
C ASP A 258 -0.45 7.36 3.62
N GLU A 259 -1.71 7.57 3.99
CA GLU A 259 -2.11 8.70 4.82
C GLU A 259 -2.61 8.25 6.18
N PHE A 260 -2.16 8.95 7.21
CA PHE A 260 -2.49 8.68 8.61
C PHE A 260 -3.09 9.93 9.26
N GLU A 261 -3.86 9.72 10.32
CA GLU A 261 -4.50 10.80 11.06
C GLU A 261 -4.59 10.44 12.54
N SER A 262 -3.96 11.25 13.39
CA SER A 262 -3.99 11.10 14.86
C SER A 262 -4.78 12.20 15.59
N GLY A 263 -5.26 13.19 14.85
CA GLY A 263 -5.96 14.36 15.34
C GLY A 263 -5.03 15.45 15.88
N GLN A 264 -5.58 16.65 15.97
CA GLN A 264 -4.86 17.87 16.37
C GLN A 264 -4.01 17.68 17.63
N GLY A 265 -2.75 18.12 17.54
CA GLY A 265 -1.78 18.10 18.64
C GLY A 265 -1.15 16.74 18.91
N ASN A 266 -1.53 15.69 18.17
CA ASN A 266 -0.90 14.38 18.22
C ASN A 266 -0.18 14.10 16.91
N ARG A 267 0.87 13.28 16.97
CA ARG A 267 1.59 12.81 15.79
C ARG A 267 1.60 11.29 15.75
N VAL A 268 1.40 10.72 14.56
CA VAL A 268 1.64 9.30 14.34
C VAL A 268 3.14 9.05 14.28
N PHE A 269 3.87 9.89 13.53
CA PHE A 269 5.32 9.81 13.34
C PHE A 269 5.98 11.18 13.59
N THR A 270 7.22 11.14 14.07
CA THR A 270 8.00 12.33 14.45
C THR A 270 9.15 12.61 13.51
N SER A 271 9.51 11.65 12.65
CA SER A 271 10.62 11.79 11.73
C SER A 271 10.50 10.85 10.53
N PHE A 272 11.33 11.11 9.52
CA PHE A 272 11.44 10.32 8.30
C PHE A 272 12.89 9.90 8.02
N ALA A 273 13.09 8.71 7.49
CA ALA A 273 14.40 8.20 7.10
C ALA A 273 14.34 7.44 5.76
N SER A 274 15.40 7.57 4.96
CA SER A 274 15.70 6.70 3.81
C SER A 274 16.93 5.85 4.12
N TYR A 275 17.03 4.69 3.47
CA TYR A 275 18.08 3.70 3.74
C TYR A 275 19.47 4.30 3.48
N GLY A 276 20.37 4.26 4.47
CA GLY A 276 21.68 4.89 4.38
C GLY A 276 21.70 6.41 4.60
N GLY A 277 20.54 7.02 4.85
CA GLY A 277 20.35 8.45 5.08
C GLY A 277 19.50 9.12 4.00
N THR A 278 18.93 10.27 4.35
CA THR A 278 17.95 10.99 3.54
C THR A 278 18.59 12.22 2.91
N TYR A 279 18.67 12.22 1.58
CA TYR A 279 18.86 13.44 0.80
C TYR A 279 17.48 14.03 0.50
N TYR A 280 17.27 15.32 0.77
CA TYR A 280 15.95 15.93 0.60
C TYR A 280 16.02 17.42 0.31
N ARG A 281 14.89 17.96 -0.16
CA ARG A 281 14.59 19.39 -0.20
C ARG A 281 13.45 19.71 0.77
N GLU A 282 13.48 20.86 1.40
CA GLU A 282 12.42 21.32 2.31
C GLU A 282 11.21 21.89 1.56
N GLY A 283 9.98 21.76 2.06
CA GLY A 283 8.72 22.47 1.73
C GLY A 283 8.43 22.93 0.28
N ASP A 284 7.28 22.55 -0.29
CA ASP A 284 6.88 22.97 -1.64
C ASP A 284 5.98 24.21 -1.63
N LEU A 285 6.54 25.34 -2.09
CA LEU A 285 5.84 26.61 -2.22
C LEU A 285 4.60 26.54 -3.15
N TYR A 286 4.46 25.46 -3.92
CA TYR A 286 3.29 25.18 -4.75
C TYR A 286 1.96 25.25 -3.99
N ALA A 287 1.90 24.73 -2.76
CA ALA A 287 0.66 24.73 -1.97
C ALA A 287 0.13 26.17 -1.77
N ASN A 288 1.00 27.13 -1.54
CA ASN A 288 0.62 28.53 -1.39
C ASN A 288 0.09 29.14 -2.71
N ILE A 289 0.68 28.80 -3.86
CA ILE A 289 0.24 29.28 -5.18
C ILE A 289 -1.19 28.79 -5.45
N LEU A 290 -1.48 27.52 -5.16
CA LEU A 290 -2.82 26.97 -5.27
C LEU A 290 -3.79 27.67 -4.32
N SER A 291 -3.43 27.79 -3.06
CA SER A 291 -4.25 28.42 -2.03
C SER A 291 -4.66 29.83 -2.47
N ASP A 292 -3.69 30.65 -2.89
CA ASP A 292 -3.92 32.01 -3.37
C ASP A 292 -4.81 32.06 -4.61
N GLY A 293 -4.67 31.09 -5.52
CA GLY A 293 -5.53 30.92 -6.68
C GLY A 293 -6.99 30.67 -6.29
N VAL A 294 -7.22 29.71 -5.39
CA VAL A 294 -8.55 29.36 -4.87
C VAL A 294 -9.16 30.55 -4.12
N HIS A 295 -8.41 31.18 -3.23
CA HIS A 295 -8.88 32.33 -2.46
C HIS A 295 -9.38 33.46 -3.36
N ARG A 296 -8.63 33.78 -4.43
CA ARG A 296 -9.06 34.77 -5.42
C ARG A 296 -10.35 34.36 -6.12
N LEU A 297 -10.43 33.10 -6.56
CA LEU A 297 -11.61 32.59 -7.25
C LEU A 297 -12.87 32.63 -6.37
N LEU A 298 -12.75 32.25 -5.09
CA LEU A 298 -13.86 32.32 -4.13
C LEU A 298 -14.20 33.76 -3.73
N ALA A 299 -13.23 34.66 -3.64
CA ALA A 299 -13.48 36.07 -3.38
C ALA A 299 -14.29 36.72 -4.51
N ASP A 300 -14.03 36.32 -5.76
CA ASP A 300 -14.73 36.84 -6.93
C ASP A 300 -16.01 36.06 -7.29
N ALA A 301 -16.33 34.97 -6.59
CA ALA A 301 -17.53 34.16 -6.81
C ALA A 301 -18.83 34.99 -6.87
N ASP A 302 -18.94 36.01 -6.03
CA ASP A 302 -20.11 36.89 -5.95
C ASP A 302 -20.25 37.79 -7.20
N LYS A 303 -19.12 38.15 -7.82
CA LYS A 303 -19.01 39.00 -9.01
C LYS A 303 -19.12 38.22 -10.32
N LEU A 304 -18.64 36.97 -10.33
CA LEU A 304 -18.54 36.12 -11.52
C LEU A 304 -19.89 35.56 -12.00
N GLY A 305 -20.95 35.68 -11.20
CA GLY A 305 -22.29 35.22 -11.58
C GLY A 305 -22.44 33.70 -11.70
N ASN A 306 -21.47 32.92 -11.22
CA ASN A 306 -21.53 31.46 -11.20
C ASN A 306 -22.22 30.96 -9.91
N ASP A 307 -23.48 30.54 -10.03
CA ASP A 307 -24.29 30.08 -8.89
C ASP A 307 -23.73 28.83 -8.21
N LYS A 308 -23.07 27.93 -8.95
CA LYS A 308 -22.44 26.74 -8.37
C LYS A 308 -21.22 27.11 -7.53
N LEU A 309 -20.40 28.04 -8.02
CA LEU A 309 -19.24 28.55 -7.26
C LEU A 309 -19.68 29.25 -5.98
N LYS A 310 -20.81 29.99 -6.00
CA LYS A 310 -21.40 30.60 -4.80
C LYS A 310 -21.90 29.55 -3.81
N GLN A 311 -22.60 28.52 -4.28
CA GLN A 311 -23.02 27.41 -3.44
C GLN A 311 -21.83 26.68 -2.82
N TYR A 312 -20.77 26.46 -3.62
CA TYR A 312 -19.56 25.83 -3.16
C TYR A 312 -18.85 26.65 -2.07
N LYS A 313 -18.68 27.96 -2.29
CA LYS A 313 -18.18 28.91 -1.29
C LYS A 313 -18.99 28.86 0.00
N ALA A 314 -20.32 28.85 -0.11
CA ALA A 314 -21.21 28.75 1.06
C ALA A 314 -21.04 27.42 1.82
N SER A 315 -20.69 26.33 1.13
CA SER A 315 -20.47 25.01 1.75
C SER A 315 -19.14 24.89 2.51
N ILE A 316 -18.13 25.69 2.16
CA ILE A 316 -16.82 25.72 2.84
C ILE A 316 -16.91 26.43 4.21
N GLY A 317 -17.84 27.37 4.35
CA GLY A 317 -17.98 28.20 5.55
C GLY A 317 -17.05 29.43 5.55
N GLU A 318 -16.94 30.09 6.70
CA GLU A 318 -16.20 31.37 6.82
C GLU A 318 -14.67 31.18 6.93
N ASN A 319 -14.20 30.03 7.41
CA ASN A 319 -12.78 29.74 7.56
C ASN A 319 -12.30 28.64 6.61
N ILE A 320 -11.89 29.06 5.43
CA ILE A 320 -11.28 28.22 4.40
C ILE A 320 -9.97 27.53 4.84
N ASN A 321 -9.30 28.00 5.89
CA ASN A 321 -8.10 27.35 6.43
C ASN A 321 -8.44 26.14 7.33
N GLU A 322 -9.71 25.92 7.65
CA GLU A 322 -10.19 24.78 8.45
C GLU A 322 -10.65 23.60 7.60
N VAL A 323 -10.72 23.73 6.26
CA VAL A 323 -11.15 22.64 5.38
C VAL A 323 -9.98 21.84 4.80
N SER A 324 -10.21 20.55 4.52
CA SER A 324 -9.22 19.66 3.89
C SER A 324 -8.80 20.18 2.52
N TRP A 325 -7.56 19.89 2.11
CA TRP A 325 -7.06 20.18 0.76
C TRP A 325 -7.92 19.54 -0.34
N ASP A 326 -8.59 18.43 -0.04
CA ASP A 326 -9.55 17.75 -0.93
C ASP A 326 -10.65 18.70 -1.42
N TYR A 327 -11.09 19.67 -0.60
CA TYR A 327 -12.06 20.68 -1.03
C TYR A 327 -11.47 21.57 -2.13
N PHE A 328 -10.18 21.89 -2.10
CA PHE A 328 -9.60 22.70 -3.17
C PHE A 328 -9.55 21.95 -4.50
N TRP A 329 -9.40 20.62 -4.49
CA TRP A 329 -9.41 19.83 -5.73
C TRP A 329 -10.79 19.70 -6.34
N ARG A 330 -11.83 19.58 -5.51
CA ARG A 330 -13.23 19.55 -5.98
C ARG A 330 -13.59 20.73 -6.87
N LEU A 331 -13.04 21.91 -6.58
CA LEU A 331 -13.25 23.12 -7.38
C LEU A 331 -12.84 22.94 -8.85
N PHE A 332 -11.80 22.15 -9.09
CA PHE A 332 -11.26 21.88 -10.43
C PHE A 332 -11.72 20.52 -10.99
N CYS A 333 -12.59 19.79 -10.29
CA CYS A 333 -13.14 18.51 -10.72
C CYS A 333 -14.23 18.71 -11.78
N ILE A 334 -14.09 18.06 -12.94
CA ILE A 334 -15.13 18.09 -14.00
C ILE A 334 -16.42 17.48 -13.50
N GLN A 335 -16.34 16.37 -12.77
CA GLN A 335 -17.50 15.61 -12.32
C GLN A 335 -18.34 16.40 -11.31
N ASP A 336 -17.71 17.19 -10.44
CA ASP A 336 -18.42 18.13 -9.56
C ASP A 336 -18.98 19.32 -10.36
N GLY A 337 -18.28 19.73 -11.42
CA GLY A 337 -18.76 20.70 -12.41
C GLY A 337 -19.04 22.08 -11.81
N ILE A 338 -18.27 22.46 -10.78
CA ILE A 338 -18.30 23.79 -10.14
C ILE A 338 -17.78 24.84 -11.12
N LEU A 339 -16.67 24.51 -11.79
CA LEU A 339 -16.12 25.24 -12.92
C LEU A 339 -16.37 24.46 -14.22
N THR A 340 -16.49 25.18 -15.33
CA THR A 340 -16.49 24.61 -16.68
C THR A 340 -15.09 24.13 -17.07
N ALA A 341 -15.03 23.24 -18.07
CA ALA A 341 -13.76 22.75 -18.62
C ALA A 341 -12.85 23.90 -19.09
N GLU A 342 -13.43 24.94 -19.67
CA GLU A 342 -12.72 26.12 -20.16
C GLU A 342 -12.17 26.97 -19.01
N GLU A 343 -12.96 27.20 -17.95
CA GLU A 343 -12.51 27.90 -16.74
C GLU A 343 -11.37 27.14 -16.05
N ILE A 344 -11.51 25.83 -15.91
CA ILE A 344 -10.46 24.99 -15.32
C ILE A 344 -9.16 25.11 -16.13
N LYS A 345 -9.23 24.99 -17.46
CA LYS A 345 -8.06 25.16 -18.34
C LYS A 345 -7.42 26.55 -18.19
N ALA A 346 -8.22 27.60 -18.10
CA ALA A 346 -7.73 28.96 -17.94
C ALA A 346 -6.96 29.13 -16.63
N HIS A 347 -7.52 28.69 -15.51
CA HIS A 347 -6.85 28.76 -14.20
C HIS A 347 -5.57 27.90 -14.16
N ILE A 348 -5.61 26.68 -14.70
CA ILE A 348 -4.44 25.81 -14.80
C ILE A 348 -3.31 26.47 -15.60
N ALA A 349 -3.64 27.17 -16.70
CA ALA A 349 -2.67 27.87 -17.54
C ALA A 349 -1.97 29.04 -16.81
N GLU A 350 -2.58 29.60 -15.76
CA GLU A 350 -1.98 30.63 -14.91
C GLU A 350 -1.11 30.02 -13.80
N ILE A 351 -1.54 28.90 -13.21
CA ILE A 351 -0.85 28.26 -12.07
C ILE A 351 0.44 27.56 -12.53
N ILE A 352 0.40 26.82 -13.64
CA ILE A 352 1.54 25.98 -14.09
C ILE A 352 2.84 26.79 -14.25
N PRO A 353 2.88 27.93 -14.98
CA PRO A 353 4.15 28.61 -15.20
C PRO A 353 4.79 29.11 -13.91
N GLU A 354 3.97 29.57 -12.96
CA GLU A 354 4.46 30.04 -11.66
C GLU A 354 4.93 28.87 -10.79
N SER A 355 4.17 27.77 -10.72
CA SER A 355 4.59 26.58 -9.97
C SER A 355 5.88 25.97 -10.53
N HIS A 356 6.00 25.90 -11.86
CA HIS A 356 7.20 25.40 -12.53
C HIS A 356 8.41 26.26 -12.20
N LYS A 357 8.25 27.59 -12.21
CA LYS A 357 9.32 28.52 -11.85
C LYS A 357 9.74 28.37 -10.39
N GLN A 358 8.79 28.25 -9.46
CA GLN A 358 9.09 28.10 -8.03
C GLN A 358 9.80 26.78 -7.72
N VAL A 359 9.49 25.69 -8.43
CA VAL A 359 10.11 24.38 -8.18
C VAL A 359 11.45 24.21 -8.90
N HIS A 360 11.53 24.60 -10.18
CA HIS A 360 12.69 24.28 -11.03
C HIS A 360 13.67 25.45 -11.21
N GLN A 361 13.25 26.69 -10.93
CA GLN A 361 14.04 27.90 -11.16
C GLN A 361 14.24 28.72 -9.88
N SER A 362 14.28 28.05 -8.72
CA SER A 362 14.56 28.66 -7.42
C SER A 362 15.88 28.14 -6.83
N GLU A 363 16.48 28.91 -5.92
CA GLU A 363 17.69 28.51 -5.20
C GLU A 363 17.50 27.19 -4.44
N ARG A 364 16.27 26.97 -3.94
CA ARG A 364 15.84 25.73 -3.30
C ARG A 364 16.08 24.49 -4.17
N ASN A 365 15.98 24.61 -5.50
CA ASN A 365 16.24 23.50 -6.41
C ASN A 365 17.69 23.01 -6.35
N GLU A 366 18.63 23.90 -6.02
CA GLU A 366 20.06 23.59 -5.89
C GLU A 366 20.44 23.20 -4.46
N GLN A 367 19.63 23.55 -3.47
CA GLN A 367 19.86 23.27 -2.04
C GLN A 367 19.34 21.89 -1.62
N VAL A 368 20.17 20.86 -1.84
CA VAL A 368 19.90 19.50 -1.33
C VAL A 368 20.55 19.33 0.05
N LEU A 369 19.73 18.97 1.03
CA LEU A 369 20.17 18.68 2.40
C LEU A 369 20.40 17.18 2.59
N PHE A 370 21.17 16.82 3.62
CA PHE A 370 21.37 15.44 4.03
C PHE A 370 21.24 15.30 5.55
N GLN A 371 20.41 14.35 6.00
CA GLN A 371 20.37 13.90 7.39
C GLN A 371 20.10 12.40 7.44
N LYS A 372 20.57 11.72 8.49
CA LYS A 372 20.27 10.30 8.67
C LYS A 372 18.77 10.06 8.91
N GLN A 373 18.16 10.93 9.70
CA GLN A 373 16.76 10.92 10.07
C GLN A 373 16.33 12.39 10.17
N VAL A 374 15.27 12.75 9.45
CA VAL A 374 14.82 14.14 9.28
C VAL A 374 13.65 14.40 10.21
N ASP A 375 13.73 15.46 11.02
CA ASP A 375 12.57 16.02 11.70
C ASP A 375 11.76 16.84 10.69
N VAL A 376 10.77 16.19 10.07
CA VAL A 376 9.93 16.80 9.03
C VAL A 376 9.12 17.98 9.59
N ASN A 377 8.80 17.97 10.87
CA ASN A 377 8.01 19.03 11.49
C ASN A 377 8.80 20.34 11.63
N SER A 378 10.12 20.25 11.73
CA SER A 378 11.02 21.40 11.76
C SER A 378 11.20 22.05 10.37
N ALA A 379 10.83 21.35 9.30
CA ALA A 379 10.92 21.88 7.95
C ALA A 379 9.78 22.89 7.67
N PRO A 380 10.02 23.88 6.80
CA PRO A 380 8.96 24.72 6.24
C PRO A 380 7.75 23.92 5.77
N GLU A 381 6.56 24.39 6.13
CA GLU A 381 5.26 23.75 5.80
C GLU A 381 5.12 22.30 6.30
N GLN A 382 6.01 21.87 7.19
CA GLN A 382 6.05 20.53 7.77
C GLN A 382 6.09 19.44 6.68
N THR A 383 6.80 19.75 5.59
CA THR A 383 6.87 18.94 4.37
C THR A 383 8.31 18.87 3.88
N ILE A 384 8.73 17.70 3.42
CA ILE A 384 10.01 17.51 2.72
C ILE A 384 9.82 16.69 1.46
N PHE A 385 10.78 16.80 0.55
CA PHE A 385 10.86 16.03 -0.69
C PHE A 385 12.14 15.22 -0.72
N PRO A 386 12.14 14.01 -0.12
CA PRO A 386 13.23 13.08 -0.24
C PRO A 386 13.51 12.75 -1.71
N LEU A 387 14.78 12.58 -2.03
CA LEU A 387 15.23 12.14 -3.34
C LEU A 387 15.12 10.61 -3.44
N SER A 388 15.89 10.02 -4.35
CA SER A 388 15.69 8.63 -4.76
C SER A 388 15.87 7.65 -3.61
N ALA A 389 14.84 6.85 -3.36
CA ALA A 389 14.87 5.75 -2.41
C ALA A 389 13.91 4.64 -2.85
N ASN A 390 14.14 3.45 -2.34
CA ASN A 390 13.20 2.32 -2.42
C ASN A 390 12.93 1.70 -1.05
N LYS A 391 13.60 2.18 0.00
CA LYS A 391 13.48 1.74 1.38
C LYS A 391 13.43 2.95 2.27
N THR A 392 12.28 3.17 2.91
CA THR A 392 12.01 4.36 3.72
C THR A 392 11.30 3.98 5.00
N ALA A 393 11.37 4.83 6.01
CA ALA A 393 10.64 4.67 7.26
C ALA A 393 10.14 6.01 7.80
N GLU A 394 9.00 5.97 8.45
CA GLU A 394 8.50 7.02 9.32
C GLU A 394 8.52 6.49 10.75
N ILE A 395 9.14 7.23 11.65
CA ILE A 395 9.51 6.75 12.99
C ILE A 395 8.82 7.63 14.03
N ASN A 396 8.27 6.99 15.06
CA ASN A 396 7.82 7.64 16.26
C ASN A 396 8.86 7.43 17.38
N ASP A 397 9.67 8.45 17.65
CA ASP A 397 10.80 8.34 18.58
C ASP A 397 10.36 8.11 20.04
N GLU A 398 9.15 8.52 20.40
CA GLU A 398 8.61 8.36 21.76
C GLU A 398 8.18 6.92 22.05
N THR A 399 7.55 6.27 21.08
CA THR A 399 6.99 4.92 21.26
C THR A 399 7.91 3.82 20.74
N GLY A 400 8.85 4.18 19.86
CA GLY A 400 9.72 3.26 19.12
C GLY A 400 9.01 2.51 17.97
N TYR A 401 7.76 2.85 17.66
CA TYR A 401 7.07 2.31 16.48
C TYR A 401 7.56 3.00 15.22
N ALA A 402 7.67 2.23 14.14
CA ALA A 402 7.97 2.76 12.82
C ALA A 402 7.08 2.09 11.77
N MET A 403 6.68 2.86 10.78
CA MET A 403 6.17 2.36 9.51
C MET A 403 7.35 2.28 8.53
N VAL A 404 7.57 1.12 7.94
CA VAL A 404 8.68 0.84 7.03
C VAL A 404 8.13 0.40 5.69
N TRP A 405 8.63 1.01 4.62
CA TRP A 405 8.25 0.68 3.26
C TRP A 405 9.45 0.16 2.48
N TYR A 406 9.20 -0.87 1.67
CA TYR A 406 10.08 -1.28 0.59
C TYR A 406 9.29 -1.30 -0.71
N THR A 407 9.76 -0.56 -1.73
CA THR A 407 9.21 -0.59 -3.08
C THR A 407 10.13 -1.40 -3.99
N SER A 408 9.56 -2.28 -4.82
CA SER A 408 10.34 -3.12 -5.75
C SER A 408 11.13 -2.32 -6.79
N GLU A 409 10.69 -1.10 -7.06
CA GLU A 409 11.37 -0.14 -7.93
C GLU A 409 11.80 1.09 -7.13
N VAL A 410 12.85 1.76 -7.58
CA VAL A 410 13.29 3.03 -6.99
C VAL A 410 12.29 4.12 -7.33
N VAL A 411 11.78 4.78 -6.31
CA VAL A 411 10.99 6.00 -6.45
C VAL A 411 11.96 7.16 -6.47
N SER A 412 11.90 8.00 -7.51
CA SER A 412 12.91 9.04 -7.70
C SER A 412 12.77 10.20 -6.71
N ARG A 413 11.54 10.47 -6.26
CA ARG A 413 11.20 11.50 -5.28
C ARG A 413 9.98 11.09 -4.46
N TYR A 414 9.95 11.54 -3.22
CA TYR A 414 8.81 11.39 -2.33
C TYR A 414 8.31 12.75 -1.88
N GLN A 415 7.07 12.78 -1.40
CA GLN A 415 6.52 13.90 -0.65
C GLN A 415 6.15 13.35 0.72
N ILE A 416 6.78 13.90 1.75
CA ILE A 416 6.56 13.48 3.13
C ILE A 416 6.03 14.67 3.91
N VAL A 417 4.89 14.49 4.57
CA VAL A 417 4.22 15.53 5.35
C VAL A 417 4.00 15.02 6.77
N GLN A 418 4.33 15.82 7.79
CA GLN A 418 4.08 15.46 9.21
C GLN A 418 3.56 16.67 9.99
N ARG A 419 2.25 16.95 9.86
CA ARG A 419 1.63 18.16 10.43
C ARG A 419 1.18 17.96 11.86
N SER A 420 1.74 18.75 12.79
CA SER A 420 1.36 18.73 14.21
C SER A 420 -0.06 19.24 14.45
N ASP A 421 -0.48 20.22 13.64
CA ASP A 421 -1.67 21.01 13.92
C ASP A 421 -2.95 20.26 13.56
N SER A 422 -2.89 19.43 12.52
CA SER A 422 -3.98 18.51 12.15
C SER A 422 -3.78 17.10 12.69
N GLY A 423 -2.53 16.64 12.83
CA GLY A 423 -2.20 15.25 13.10
C GLY A 423 -2.06 14.39 11.83
N TRP A 424 -2.16 15.03 10.66
CA TRP A 424 -2.05 14.41 9.34
C TRP A 424 -0.60 14.07 9.00
N VAL A 425 -0.41 12.84 8.53
CA VAL A 425 0.87 12.37 7.99
C VAL A 425 0.64 11.76 6.62
N ASN A 426 1.53 12.06 5.67
CA ASN A 426 1.48 11.50 4.32
C ASN A 426 2.85 10.94 3.92
N TRP A 427 2.84 9.70 3.43
CA TRP A 427 3.93 9.11 2.67
C TRP A 427 3.49 9.01 1.20
N GLY A 428 3.95 9.94 0.38
CA GLY A 428 3.59 10.05 -1.04
C GLY A 428 4.75 9.70 -1.98
N THR A 429 4.48 8.89 -3.00
CA THR A 429 5.46 8.51 -4.05
C THR A 429 5.47 9.50 -5.24
N ASN A 430 5.49 10.78 -4.92
CA ASN A 430 5.41 11.93 -5.82
C ASN A 430 6.49 12.96 -5.45
N GLY A 431 7.01 13.67 -6.45
CA GLY A 431 7.86 14.83 -6.26
C GLY A 431 7.05 16.13 -6.12
N GLU A 432 7.77 17.24 -6.11
CA GLU A 432 7.19 18.60 -6.13
C GLU A 432 6.29 18.82 -7.35
N ASN A 433 5.33 19.74 -7.22
CA ASN A 433 4.21 19.87 -8.17
C ASN A 433 3.50 18.54 -8.44
N GLU A 434 3.65 17.59 -7.51
CA GLU A 434 2.90 16.35 -7.44
C GLU A 434 3.20 15.42 -8.62
N HIS A 435 4.45 15.48 -9.09
CA HIS A 435 4.96 14.68 -10.17
C HIS A 435 5.02 13.20 -9.74
N PRO A 436 4.32 12.28 -10.42
CA PRO A 436 4.29 10.87 -10.03
C PRO A 436 5.64 10.18 -10.27
N GLU A 437 6.09 9.36 -9.33
CA GLU A 437 7.41 8.73 -9.42
C GLU A 437 7.42 7.20 -9.30
N LEU A 438 6.34 6.57 -8.82
CA LEU A 438 6.29 5.11 -8.69
C LEU A 438 5.92 4.45 -10.03
N PRO A 439 6.77 3.57 -10.60
CA PRO A 439 6.41 2.82 -11.80
C PRO A 439 5.20 1.90 -11.59
N THR A 440 4.31 1.81 -12.59
CA THR A 440 3.25 0.79 -12.59
C THR A 440 3.85 -0.62 -12.59
N GLY A 441 3.19 -1.56 -11.93
CA GLY A 441 3.67 -2.92 -11.70
C GLY A 441 4.51 -3.06 -10.41
N SER A 442 4.85 -1.95 -9.75
CA SER A 442 5.62 -1.96 -8.50
C SER A 442 4.86 -2.67 -7.37
N THR A 443 5.60 -3.43 -6.58
CA THR A 443 5.13 -4.01 -5.31
C THR A 443 5.65 -3.17 -4.15
N ILE A 444 4.76 -2.80 -3.23
CA ILE A 444 5.08 -2.11 -1.99
C ILE A 444 4.88 -3.09 -0.84
N TYR A 445 5.94 -3.35 -0.10
CA TYR A 445 5.89 -4.02 1.20
C TYR A 445 5.78 -2.95 2.28
N THR A 446 4.89 -3.15 3.24
CA THR A 446 4.66 -2.23 4.34
C THR A 446 4.69 -2.99 5.65
N ALA A 447 5.56 -2.56 6.55
CA ALA A 447 5.72 -3.11 7.90
C ALA A 447 5.45 -2.04 8.95
N TYR A 448 4.68 -2.37 9.97
CA TYR A 448 4.44 -1.47 11.11
C TYR A 448 4.71 -2.17 12.42
N GLY A 449 5.57 -1.62 13.27
CA GLY A 449 5.92 -2.26 14.54
C GLY A 449 7.11 -1.60 15.23
N LYS A 450 7.56 -2.20 16.33
CA LYS A 450 8.80 -1.82 17.00
C LYS A 450 9.97 -2.59 16.41
N PHE A 451 10.77 -1.91 15.61
CA PHE A 451 11.95 -2.50 14.98
C PHE A 451 13.21 -1.95 15.65
N ALA A 452 14.06 -2.84 16.17
CA ALA A 452 15.36 -2.43 16.71
C ALA A 452 16.26 -1.79 15.65
N ASP A 453 16.09 -2.23 14.40
CA ASP A 453 16.79 -1.75 13.21
C ASP A 453 15.83 -1.85 12.03
N TRP A 454 15.24 -0.72 11.64
CA TRP A 454 14.26 -0.67 10.57
C TRP A 454 14.89 -0.98 9.20
N GLU A 455 16.18 -0.68 8.99
CA GLU A 455 16.89 -0.97 7.74
C GLU A 455 16.98 -2.48 7.54
N LYS A 456 17.24 -3.26 8.60
CA LYS A 456 17.19 -4.72 8.54
C LYS A 456 15.79 -5.27 8.27
N GLN A 457 14.75 -4.62 8.78
CA GLN A 457 13.37 -4.99 8.45
C GLN A 457 13.10 -4.75 6.96
N ALA A 458 13.56 -3.62 6.41
CA ALA A 458 13.45 -3.32 4.99
C ALA A 458 14.25 -4.32 4.13
N ASP A 459 15.47 -4.68 4.55
CA ASP A 459 16.27 -5.71 3.88
C ASP A 459 15.59 -7.08 3.90
N ALA A 460 14.87 -7.44 4.98
CA ALA A 460 14.12 -8.68 5.06
C ALA A 460 12.91 -8.70 4.11
N MET A 461 12.25 -7.55 3.93
CA MET A 461 11.17 -7.38 2.93
C MET A 461 11.69 -7.44 1.49
N GLU A 462 12.84 -6.82 1.21
CA GLU A 462 13.50 -6.87 -0.11
C GLU A 462 13.98 -8.28 -0.46
N LYS A 463 14.65 -8.92 0.49
CA LYS A 463 15.29 -10.22 0.31
C LYS A 463 14.49 -11.27 1.06
N ASN A 464 13.27 -11.54 0.62
CA ASN A 464 12.44 -12.58 1.21
C ASN A 464 13.14 -13.95 1.21
N ILE A 465 12.71 -14.84 2.09
CA ILE A 465 13.11 -16.25 2.07
C ILE A 465 12.79 -16.85 0.69
N ASP A 466 13.83 -17.27 -0.03
CA ASP A 466 13.68 -18.03 -1.28
C ASP A 466 13.30 -19.47 -0.93
N SER A 467 12.21 -19.96 -1.53
CA SER A 467 11.70 -21.30 -1.30
C SER A 467 11.50 -22.06 -2.59
N LYS A 468 12.08 -23.26 -2.65
CA LYS A 468 12.02 -24.11 -3.85
C LYS A 468 11.70 -25.54 -3.49
N GLN A 469 10.86 -26.16 -4.33
CA GLN A 469 10.68 -27.61 -4.32
C GLN A 469 12.00 -28.27 -4.74
N GLY A 470 12.51 -29.14 -3.87
CA GLY A 470 13.67 -29.98 -4.10
C GLY A 470 13.27 -31.37 -4.57
N LEU A 471 14.07 -32.37 -4.18
CA LEU A 471 13.87 -33.76 -4.60
C LEU A 471 12.53 -34.32 -4.10
N ALA A 472 11.80 -34.98 -4.99
CA ALA A 472 10.63 -35.78 -4.68
C ALA A 472 11.02 -37.26 -4.53
N GLN A 473 10.50 -37.92 -3.49
CA GLN A 473 10.76 -39.32 -3.19
C GLN A 473 9.46 -40.10 -3.11
N VAL A 474 9.41 -41.28 -3.73
CA VAL A 474 8.35 -42.26 -3.51
C VAL A 474 8.71 -43.08 -2.28
N LEU A 475 7.83 -43.08 -1.29
CA LEU A 475 8.01 -43.80 -0.03
C LEU A 475 7.52 -45.25 -0.22
N ASN A 476 8.46 -46.20 -0.17
CA ASN A 476 8.13 -47.62 -0.22
C ASN A 476 7.65 -48.10 1.17
N GLY A 477 6.34 -48.15 1.38
CA GLY A 477 5.63 -48.96 2.38
C GLY A 477 6.13 -48.94 3.84
N TYR A 478 5.32 -48.32 4.71
CA TYR A 478 5.38 -48.28 6.19
C TYR A 478 6.50 -47.42 6.82
N ILE A 479 6.14 -46.18 7.17
CA ILE A 479 6.76 -45.53 8.33
C ILE A 479 5.98 -46.08 9.54
N SER A 480 6.59 -47.02 10.26
CA SER A 480 6.07 -47.60 11.50
C SER A 480 6.18 -46.62 12.66
#